data_AF-A0A2P8QTA3-F1
#
_entry.id   AF-A0A2P8QTA3-F1
#
_cell.length_a   1.000
_cell.length_b   1.000
_cell.length_c   1.000
_cell.angle_alpha   90.00
_cell.angle_beta   90.00
_cell.angle_gamma   90.00
#
_symmetry.space_group_name_H-M   'P 1'
#
loop_
_entity.id
_entity.type
_entity.pdbx_description
1 polymer ?
#
loop_
_entity_poly.entity_id
_entity_poly.type
_entity_poly.pdbx_seq_one_letter_code
_entity_poly.pdbx_strand_id
1 'polypeptide(L)'
;MSNANGRLVWNHSTHISGLIPVLERLTRIDGIQTITPGVIGRVKGHSPKMQLRISVPIRGGFKLIARQGKTVQEVFILTTLSQDELVTAVTNVLKS
;
A
#
# COMPACT_ATOMS: atom_id res chain seq x y z
N MET A 1 12.89 -20.39 -8.65
CA MET A 1 13.00 -19.02 -8.12
C MET A 1 11.68 -18.35 -8.41
N SER A 2 10.81 -18.16 -7.42
CA SER A 2 9.54 -17.44 -7.63
C SER A 2 9.88 -16.00 -8.00
N ASN A 3 9.48 -15.58 -9.21
CA ASN A 3 9.49 -14.17 -9.59
C ASN A 3 8.41 -13.48 -8.74
N ALA A 4 8.73 -13.13 -7.49
CA ALA A 4 7.89 -12.30 -6.66
C ALA A 4 7.88 -10.89 -7.26
N ASN A 5 7.00 -10.69 -8.25
CA ASN A 5 6.73 -9.41 -8.88
C ASN A 5 5.22 -9.26 -9.00
N GLY A 6 4.60 -8.88 -7.89
CA GLY A 6 3.23 -8.38 -7.90
C GLY A 6 3.09 -7.21 -8.86
N ARG A 7 1.90 -7.04 -9.42
CA ARG A 7 1.62 -5.97 -10.39
C ARG A 7 1.23 -4.68 -9.68
N LEU A 8 1.98 -3.59 -9.87
CA LEU A 8 1.52 -2.25 -9.52
C LEU A 8 0.70 -1.67 -10.69
N VAL A 9 -0.59 -1.40 -10.45
CA VAL A 9 -1.48 -0.84 -11.45
C VAL A 9 -1.30 0.67 -11.50
N TRP A 10 -0.85 1.17 -12.65
CA TRP A 10 -0.79 2.60 -12.93
C TRP A 10 -2.15 3.08 -13.43
N ASN A 11 -2.75 3.98 -12.67
CA ASN A 11 -3.94 4.72 -13.08
C ASN A 11 -3.61 6.21 -13.23
N HIS A 12 -4.57 6.99 -13.71
CA HIS A 12 -4.45 8.45 -13.82
C HIS A 12 -4.61 9.17 -12.47
N SER A 13 -4.56 8.45 -11.34
CA SER A 13 -4.73 9.08 -10.03
C SER A 13 -3.48 9.86 -9.64
N THR A 14 -3.68 10.98 -8.96
CA THR A 14 -2.61 11.67 -8.26
C THR A 14 -2.17 10.82 -7.07
N HIS A 15 -0.85 10.69 -6.87
CA HIS A 15 -0.29 9.91 -5.78
C HIS A 15 0.28 10.82 -4.69
N ILE A 16 0.16 10.38 -3.43
CA ILE A 16 0.93 10.98 -2.33
C ILE A 16 2.42 10.87 -2.67
N SER A 17 3.16 11.97 -2.45
CA SER A 17 4.61 11.99 -2.69
C SER A 17 5.31 10.86 -1.94
N GLY A 18 6.18 10.12 -2.63
CA GLY A 18 6.89 8.97 -2.04
C GLY A 18 6.06 7.70 -1.85
N LEU A 19 4.77 7.67 -2.20
CA LEU A 19 3.95 6.46 -2.09
C LEU A 19 4.37 5.39 -3.11
N ILE A 20 4.55 5.78 -4.39
CA ILE A 20 4.89 4.84 -5.47
C ILE A 20 6.13 3.99 -5.14
N PRO A 21 7.28 4.57 -4.71
CA PRO A 21 8.44 3.77 -4.32
C PRO A 21 8.17 2.76 -3.19
N VAL A 22 7.25 3.06 -2.27
CA VAL A 22 6.85 2.12 -1.20
C VAL A 22 6.05 0.96 -1.81
N LEU A 23 5.12 1.24 -2.72
CA LEU A 23 4.31 0.22 -3.38
C LEU A 23 5.17 -0.69 -4.28
N GLU A 24 6.15 -0.14 -4.99
CA GLU A 24 7.12 -0.92 -5.79
C GLU A 24 8.04 -1.82 -4.95
N ARG A 25 8.24 -1.50 -3.66
CA ARG A 25 8.92 -2.42 -2.73
C ARG A 25 7.98 -3.54 -2.30
N LEU A 26 6.72 -3.22 -2.04
CA LEU A 26 5.70 -4.22 -1.69
C LEU A 26 5.47 -5.23 -2.82
N THR A 27 5.52 -4.82 -4.09
CA THR A 27 5.36 -5.76 -5.21
C THR A 27 6.43 -6.87 -5.23
N ARG A 28 7.56 -6.69 -4.53
CA ARG A 28 8.65 -7.68 -4.46
C ARG A 28 8.43 -8.73 -3.36
N ILE A 29 7.40 -8.57 -2.54
CA ILE A 29 7.06 -9.50 -1.46
C ILE A 29 6.28 -10.67 -2.03
N ASP A 30 6.72 -11.88 -1.73
CA ASP A 30 6.02 -13.09 -2.18
C ASP A 30 4.59 -13.15 -1.61
N GLY A 31 3.64 -13.63 -2.40
CA GLY A 31 2.22 -13.60 -2.08
C GLY A 31 1.49 -12.29 -2.40
N ILE A 32 2.18 -11.17 -2.68
CA ILE A 32 1.54 -9.96 -3.22
C ILE A 32 1.31 -10.12 -4.73
N GLN A 33 0.04 -10.01 -5.15
CA GLN A 33 -0.36 -10.26 -6.54
C GLN A 33 -0.62 -8.98 -7.32
N THR A 34 -1.39 -8.06 -6.76
CA THR A 34 -1.73 -6.79 -7.41
C THR A 34 -1.88 -5.69 -6.36
N ILE A 35 -1.28 -4.53 -6.63
CA ILE A 35 -1.45 -3.31 -5.85
C ILE A 35 -2.11 -2.27 -6.75
N THR A 36 -3.21 -1.68 -6.29
CA THR A 36 -3.96 -0.65 -7.02
C THR A 36 -4.10 0.59 -6.14
N PRO A 37 -3.43 1.71 -6.47
CA PRO A 37 -3.68 2.99 -5.83
C PRO A 37 -5.11 3.44 -6.09
N GLY A 38 -5.79 3.91 -5.06
CA GLY A 38 -7.17 4.37 -5.12
C GLY A 38 -7.29 5.89 -4.99
N VAL A 39 -8.49 6.32 -4.57
CA VAL A 39 -8.85 7.73 -4.41
C VAL A 39 -7.91 8.42 -3.43
N ILE A 40 -7.49 9.63 -3.81
CA ILE A 40 -6.74 10.57 -2.97
C ILE A 40 -7.71 11.58 -2.33
N GLY A 41 -7.48 11.95 -1.09
CA GLY A 41 -8.31 12.87 -0.32
C GLY A 41 -7.52 13.71 0.67
N ARG A 42 -8.20 14.67 1.30
CA ARG A 42 -7.64 15.51 2.37
C ARG A 42 -8.19 15.12 3.73
N VAL A 43 -7.37 15.28 4.76
CA VAL A 43 -7.70 15.00 6.17
C VAL A 43 -7.28 16.15 7.07
N LYS A 44 -7.96 16.31 8.21
CA LYS A 44 -7.69 17.39 9.18
C LYS A 44 -6.34 17.22 9.88
N GLY A 45 -6.03 16.01 10.34
CA GLY A 45 -4.81 15.71 11.08
C GLY A 45 -3.57 15.60 10.20
N HIS A 46 -2.46 16.16 10.67
CA HIS A 46 -1.16 16.11 9.98
C HIS A 46 -0.37 14.84 10.33
N SER A 47 0.18 14.15 9.33
CA SER A 47 1.11 13.03 9.49
C SER A 47 2.49 13.41 8.93
N PRO A 48 3.52 13.63 9.76
CA PRO A 48 4.82 14.10 9.27
C PRO A 48 5.58 13.06 8.45
N LYS A 49 5.30 11.77 8.64
CA LYS A 49 5.90 10.66 7.91
C LYS A 49 4.85 9.87 7.13
N MET A 50 5.29 9.17 6.09
CA MET A 50 4.46 8.21 5.34
C MET A 50 3.99 7.11 6.30
N GLN A 51 2.69 6.89 6.33
CA GLN A 51 2.06 5.78 7.04
C GLN A 51 1.24 4.98 6.04
N LEU A 52 1.28 3.65 6.15
CA LEU A 52 0.43 2.75 5.38
C LEU A 52 -0.21 1.78 6.38
N ARG A 53 -1.54 1.84 6.55
CA ARG A 53 -2.27 1.06 7.56
C ARG A 53 -3.29 0.16 6.89
N ILE A 54 -3.36 -1.10 7.29
CA ILE A 54 -4.46 -1.99 6.90
C ILE A 54 -5.76 -1.42 7.49
N SER A 55 -6.78 -1.30 6.66
CA SER A 55 -8.09 -0.76 7.06
C SER A 55 -9.14 -1.85 7.16
N VAL A 56 -9.44 -2.55 6.08
CA VAL A 56 -10.48 -3.59 6.04
C VAL A 56 -10.08 -4.71 5.09
N PRO A 57 -10.50 -5.97 5.36
CA PRO A 57 -10.40 -7.02 4.36
C PRO A 57 -11.29 -6.70 3.15
N ILE A 58 -10.86 -7.14 1.98
CA ILE A 58 -11.62 -7.13 0.72
C ILE A 58 -11.59 -8.53 0.13
N ARG A 59 -12.35 -8.77 -0.95
CA ARG A 59 -12.30 -10.05 -1.65
C ARG A 59 -10.89 -10.29 -2.21
N GLY A 60 -10.19 -11.29 -1.67
CA GLY A 60 -8.84 -11.67 -2.12
C GLY A 60 -7.71 -10.78 -1.61
N GLY A 61 -7.92 -9.97 -0.57
CA GLY A 61 -6.85 -9.18 0.04
C GLY A 61 -7.32 -8.10 0.99
N PHE A 62 -6.68 -6.93 0.97
CA PHE A 62 -6.95 -5.85 1.93
C PHE A 62 -7.00 -4.46 1.28
N LYS A 63 -7.83 -3.60 1.85
CA LYS A 63 -7.75 -2.15 1.66
C LYS A 63 -6.80 -1.57 2.72
N LEU A 64 -5.87 -0.76 2.26
CA LEU A 64 -4.93 0.01 3.06
C LEU A 64 -5.19 1.50 2.87
N ILE A 65 -4.71 2.28 3.84
CA ILE A 65 -4.79 3.73 3.86
C ILE A 65 -3.39 4.29 3.99
N ALA A 66 -2.91 4.94 2.92
CA ALA A 66 -1.69 5.71 2.89
C ALA A 66 -1.95 7.13 3.42
N ARG A 67 -1.09 7.66 4.29
CA ARG A 67 -1.18 9.04 4.81
C ARG A 67 0.18 9.70 4.88
N GLN A 68 0.22 10.96 4.44
CA GLN A 68 1.35 11.86 4.66
C GLN A 68 0.86 13.31 4.57
N GLY A 69 1.40 14.19 5.40
CA GLY A 69 0.93 15.56 5.55
C GLY A 69 -0.55 15.58 5.92
N LYS A 70 -1.35 16.35 5.18
CA LYS A 70 -2.82 16.41 5.30
C LYS A 70 -3.53 15.60 4.20
N THR A 71 -2.83 14.64 3.61
CA THR A 71 -3.33 13.84 2.49
C THR A 71 -3.51 12.39 2.91
N VAL A 72 -4.56 11.77 2.38
CA VAL A 72 -4.85 10.35 2.51
C VAL A 72 -5.04 9.76 1.12
N GLN A 73 -4.65 8.51 0.92
CA GLN A 73 -4.89 7.79 -0.32
C GLN A 73 -5.22 6.34 0.00
N GLU A 74 -6.26 5.83 -0.64
CA GLU A 74 -6.60 4.42 -0.54
C GLU A 74 -5.62 3.58 -1.37
N VAL A 75 -5.34 2.37 -0.94
CA VAL A 75 -4.54 1.40 -1.69
C VAL A 75 -5.20 0.04 -1.53
N PHE A 76 -5.44 -0.66 -2.63
CA PHE A 76 -6.02 -2.00 -2.61
C PHE A 76 -4.95 -3.01 -2.96
N ILE A 77 -4.79 -4.05 -2.15
CA ILE A 77 -3.80 -5.10 -2.34
C ILE A 77 -4.53 -6.44 -2.44
N LEU A 78 -4.38 -7.12 -3.56
CA LEU A 78 -4.72 -8.54 -3.69
C LEU A 78 -3.51 -9.37 -3.28
N THR A 79 -3.71 -10.28 -2.34
CA THR A 79 -2.63 -11.02 -1.69
C THR A 79 -3.13 -12.31 -1.08
N THR A 80 -2.25 -13.31 -1.00
CA THR A 80 -2.47 -14.54 -0.23
C THR A 80 -1.97 -14.42 1.20
N LEU A 81 -1.29 -13.33 1.55
CA LEU A 81 -0.80 -13.08 2.90
C LEU A 81 -1.96 -12.89 3.86
N SER A 82 -1.81 -13.43 5.07
CA SER A 82 -2.64 -13.06 6.20
C SER A 82 -2.47 -11.58 6.57
N GLN A 83 -3.37 -11.06 7.39
CA GLN A 83 -3.30 -9.66 7.84
C GLN A 83 -1.99 -9.36 8.58
N ASP A 84 -1.52 -10.27 9.43
CA ASP A 84 -0.31 -10.07 10.24
C ASP A 84 0.97 -10.12 9.40
N GLU A 85 1.02 -11.02 8.41
CA GLU A 85 2.11 -11.06 7.44
C GLU A 85 2.15 -9.77 6.60
N LEU A 86 0.98 -9.27 6.18
CA LEU A 86 0.90 -8.02 5.43
C LEU A 86 1.30 -6.81 6.28
N VAL A 87 0.88 -6.75 7.55
CA VAL A 87 1.33 -5.73 8.51
C VAL A 87 2.85 -5.75 8.64
N THR A 88 3.44 -6.95 8.75
CA THR A 88 4.88 -7.14 8.86
C THR A 88 5.61 -6.67 7.59
N ALA A 89 5.13 -7.07 6.41
CA ALA A 89 5.68 -6.65 5.13
C ALA A 89 5.64 -5.11 4.96
N VAL A 90 4.49 -4.49 5.25
CA VAL A 90 4.31 -3.03 5.21
C VAL A 90 5.25 -2.32 6.17
N THR A 91 5.39 -2.84 7.39
CA THR A 91 6.29 -2.26 8.40
C THR A 91 7.75 -2.31 7.95
N ASN A 92 8.18 -3.41 7.33
CA ASN A 92 9.55 -3.58 6.87
C ASN A 92 9.87 -2.62 5.72
N VAL A 93 8.99 -2.50 4.71
CA VAL A 93 9.24 -1.60 3.58
C VAL A 93 9.25 -0.12 3.97
N LEU A 94 8.52 0.28 5.01
CA LEU A 94 8.50 1.67 5.49
C LEU A 94 9.73 2.06 6.33
N LYS A 95 10.45 1.08 6.88
CA LYS A 95 11.71 1.29 7.61
C LYS A 95 12.94 1.34 6.70
N SER A 96 12.79 0.84 5.47
CA SER A 96 13.83 0.80 4.43
C SER A 96 13.92 2.13 3.71
#